data_AF-A0A8T4NX26-F1
#
_entry.id   AF-A0A8T4NX26-F1
#
_cell.length_a   1.000
_cell.length_b   1.000
_cell.length_c   1.000
_cell.angle_alpha   90.00
_cell.angle_beta   90.00
_cell.angle_gamma   90.00
#
_symmetry.space_group_name_H-M   'P 1'
#
loop_
_entity.id
_entity.type
_entity.pdbx_description
1 polymer ?
#
loop_
_entity_poly.entity_id
_entity_poly.type
_entity_poly.pdbx_seq_one_letter_code
_entity_poly.pdbx_strand_id
1 'polypeptide(L)' 'MENKLSCNVTIHEELVDNKKMFVVNCAELGVSDFGETVDEALSNLKTGLSLLIEEAPEKAKLLE' A
#
# COMPACT_ATOMS: atom_id res chain seq x y z
N MET A 1 23.58 0.26 6.60
CA MET A 1 22.56 1.25 6.24
C MET A 1 21.28 0.46 6.00
N GLU A 2 20.23 0.70 6.76
CA GLU A 2 18.92 0.17 6.40
C GLU A 2 18.47 0.87 5.12
N ASN A 3 18.28 0.11 4.04
CA ASN A 3 17.64 0.65 2.84
C ASN A 3 16.19 0.96 3.20
N LYS A 4 15.92 2.22 3.53
CA LYS A 4 14.56 2.72 3.71
C LYS A 4 13.95 2.93 2.33
N LEU A 5 13.05 2.02 1.96
CA LEU A 5 12.21 2.18 0.78
C LEU A 5 11.07 3.14 1.08
N SER A 6 10.75 4.00 0.12
CA SER A 6 9.60 4.90 0.15
C SER A 6 8.85 4.78 -1.16
N CYS A 7 7.52 4.87 -1.13
CA CYS A 7 6.70 4.89 -2.32
C CYS A 7 5.64 5.99 -2.18
N ASN A 8 5.14 6.48 -3.32
CA ASN A 8 3.95 7.31 -3.32
C ASN A 8 2.72 6.42 -3.18
N VAL A 9 1.68 6.99 -2.58
CA VAL A 9 0.38 6.34 -2.51
C VAL A 9 -0.71 7.34 -2.86
N THR A 10 -1.74 6.88 -3.54
CA THR A 10 -2.99 7.62 -3.71
C THR A 10 -3.99 7.05 -2.72
N ILE A 11 -4.72 7.93 -2.04
CA ILE A 11 -5.80 7.56 -1.12
C ILE A 11 -7.09 8.18 -1.63
N HIS A 12 -8.14 7.38 -1.71
CA HIS A 12 -9.47 7.86 -2.04
C HIS A 12 -10.52 7.13 -1.22
N GLU A 13 -11.73 7.69 -1.20
CA GLU A 13 -12.85 7.13 -0.46
C GLU A 13 -13.75 6.36 -1.42
N GLU A 14 -14.19 5.19 -1.00
CA GLU A 14 -15.19 4.39 -1.71
C GLU A 14 -16.33 4.01 -0.78
N LEU A 15 -17.53 3.83 -1.35
CA LEU A 15 -18.68 3.32 -0.62
C LEU A 15 -18.86 1.84 -0.98
N VAL A 16 -18.59 0.95 -0.02
CA VAL A 16 -18.71 -0.51 -0.17
C VAL A 16 -19.78 -0.98 0.81
N ASP A 17 -20.86 -1.60 0.33
CA ASP A 17 -21.98 -2.08 1.15
C ASP A 17 -22.53 -1.03 2.14
N ASN A 18 -22.73 0.21 1.65
CA ASN A 18 -23.14 1.38 2.43
C ASN A 18 -22.17 1.81 3.55
N LYS A 19 -20.95 1.28 3.57
CA LYS A 19 -19.87 1.74 4.45
C LYS A 19 -18.85 2.53 3.66
N LYS A 20 -18.40 3.64 4.23
CA LYS A 20 -17.28 4.41 3.69
C LYS A 20 -15.98 3.69 4.05
N MET A 21 -15.18 3.39 3.03
CA MET A 21 -13.87 2.77 3.13
C MET A 21 -12.82 3.71 2.53
N PHE A 22 -11.60 3.66 3.07
CA PHE A 22 -10.44 4.30 2.47
C PHE A 22 -9.69 3.25 1.67
N VAL A 23 -9.52 3.51 0.38
CA VAL A 23 -8.71 2.68 -0.52
C VAL A 23 -7.39 3.40 -0.72
N VAL A 24 -6.30 2.65 -0.58
CA VAL A 24 -4.94 3.14 -0.80
C VAL A 24 -4.27 2.30 -1.88
N ASN A 25 -3.59 2.98 -2.81
CA ASN A 25 -2.94 2.34 -3.94
C ASN A 25 -1.49 2.84 -4.10
N CYS A 26 -0.55 1.89 -4.15
CA CYS A 26 0.82 2.09 -4.61
C CYS A 26 0.91 1.62 -6.07
N ALA A 27 0.79 2.56 -7.00
CA ALA A 27 0.69 2.25 -8.42
C ALA A 27 2.00 1.66 -8.98
N GLU A 28 3.13 2.12 -8.48
CA GLU A 28 4.48 1.69 -8.86
C GLU A 28 4.69 0.18 -8.65
N LEU A 29 4.09 -0.36 -7.59
CA LEU A 29 4.22 -1.78 -7.21
C LEU A 29 2.97 -2.62 -7.52
N GLY A 30 1.88 -1.98 -7.97
CA GLY A 30 0.62 -2.64 -8.26
C GLY A 30 -0.02 -3.26 -7.02
N VAL A 31 0.16 -2.62 -5.86
CA VAL A 31 -0.40 -3.09 -4.57
C VAL A 31 -1.42 -2.07 -4.10
N SER A 32 -2.62 -2.54 -3.79
CA SER A 32 -3.68 -1.75 -3.21
C SER A 32 -4.26 -2.47 -1.99
N ASP A 33 -4.70 -1.70 -1.01
CA ASP A 33 -5.39 -2.22 0.17
C ASP A 33 -6.44 -1.20 0.66
N PHE A 34 -7.19 -1.55 1.69
CA PHE A 34 -8.26 -0.72 2.22
C PHE A 34 -8.43 -0.84 3.74
N GLY A 35 -9.15 0.12 4.32
CA GLY A 35 -9.49 0.14 5.75
C GLY A 35 -10.63 1.09 6.06
N GLU A 36 -11.23 0.97 7.25
CA GLU A 36 -12.28 1.88 7.72
C GLU A 36 -11.70 3.26 8.09
N THR A 37 -10.38 3.33 8.30
CA THR A 37 -9.63 4.58 8.51
C THR A 37 -8.43 4.66 7.56
N VAL A 38 -7.92 5.88 7.35
CA VAL A 38 -6.68 6.10 6.56
C VAL A 38 -5.50 5.32 7.15
N ASP A 39 -5.34 5.34 8.48
CA ASP A 39 -4.23 4.66 9.16
C ASP A 39 -4.31 3.14 9.00
N GLU A 40 -5.50 2.57 9.09
CA GLU A 40 -5.73 1.14 8.86
C GLU A 40 -5.39 0.75 7.42
N ALA A 41 -5.89 1.51 6.44
CA ALA A 41 -5.62 1.26 5.03
C ALA A 41 -4.10 1.31 4.75
N LEU A 42 -3.40 2.31 5.29
CA LEU A 42 -1.95 2.44 5.19
C LEU A 42 -1.19 1.30 5.88
N SER A 43 -1.66 0.85 7.04
CA SER A 43 -1.06 -0.28 7.76
C SER A 43 -1.20 -1.60 6.99
N ASN A 44 -2.38 -1.83 6.40
CA ASN A 44 -2.65 -3.01 5.57
C ASN A 44 -1.78 -2.98 4.31
N LEU A 45 -1.75 -1.85 3.59
CA LEU A 45 -0.88 -1.66 2.44
C LEU A 45 0.60 -1.91 2.79
N LYS A 46 1.08 -1.34 3.89
CA LYS A 46 2.47 -1.54 4.34
C LYS A 46 2.79 -3.01 4.54
N THR A 47 1.84 -3.78 5.09
CA THR A 47 1.99 -5.24 5.26
C THR A 47 2.08 -5.93 3.91
N GLY A 48 1.18 -5.62 2.97
CA GLY A 48 1.21 -6.14 1.60
C GLY A 48 2.50 -5.81 0.85
N LEU A 49 3.00 -4.57 1.01
CA LEU A 49 4.28 -4.14 0.44
C LEU A 49 5.47 -4.89 1.07
N SER A 50 5.50 -5.06 2.38
CA SER A 50 6.55 -5.85 3.05
C SER A 50 6.59 -7.28 2.54
N LEU A 51 5.43 -7.96 2.46
CA LEU A 51 5.34 -9.31 1.92
C LEU A 51 5.81 -9.37 0.47
N LEU A 52 5.40 -8.40 -0.36
CA LEU A 52 5.82 -8.34 -1.76
C LEU A 52 7.34 -8.22 -1.91
N ILE A 53 7.99 -7.37 -1.12
CA ILE A 53 9.44 -7.18 -1.17
C ILE A 53 10.18 -8.39 -0.60
N GLU A 54 9.62 -9.06 0.40
CA GLU A 54 10.16 -10.33 0.91
C GLU A 54 10.11 -11.45 -0.15
N GLU A 55 8.98 -11.57 -0.87
CA GLU A 55 8.80 -12.60 -1.91
C GLU A 55 9.52 -12.28 -3.22
N ALA A 56 9.60 -10.99 -3.60
CA ALA A 56 10.19 -10.51 -4.85
C ALA A 56 11.09 -9.28 -4.61
N PRO A 57 12.30 -9.45 -4.03
CA PRO A 57 13.18 -8.34 -3.67
C PRO A 57 13.58 -7.44 -4.85
N GLU A 58 13.57 -7.96 -6.08
CA GLU A 58 13.84 -7.19 -7.30
C GLU A 58 12.83 -6.07 -7.54
N LYS A 59 11.61 -6.18 -7.01
CA LYS A 59 10.60 -5.13 -7.11
C LYS A 59 10.96 -3.88 -6.31
N ALA A 60 11.86 -3.98 -5.32
CA ALA A 60 12.36 -2.82 -4.58
C ALA A 60 13.04 -1.79 -5.51
N LYS A 61 13.61 -2.25 -6.64
CA LYS A 61 14.25 -1.39 -7.65
C LYS A 61 13.28 -0.47 -8.38
N LEU A 62 11.98 -0.74 -8.31
CA LEU A 62 10.95 0.14 -8.87
C LEU A 62 10.72 1.39 -8.01
N LEU A 63 11.31 1.43 -6.80
CA LEU A 63 11.24 2.55 -5.86
C LEU A 63 12.54 3.37 -5.78
N GLU A 64 13.52 3.07 -6.64
CA GLU A 64 14.78 3.81 -6.79
C GLU A 64 14.65 4.92 -7.84
#